data_AF-A0A539E7U2-F1
#
_entry.id   AF-A0A539E7U2-F1
#
_cell.length_a   1.000
_cell.length_b   1.000
_cell.length_c   1.000
_cell.angle_alpha   90.00
_cell.angle_beta   90.00
_cell.angle_gamma   90.00
#
_symmetry.space_group_name_H-M   'P 1'
#
loop_
_entity.id
_entity.type
_entity.pdbx_description
1 polymer ?
#
loop_
_entity_poly.entity_id
_entity_poly.type
_entity_poly.pdbx_seq_one_letter_code
_entity_poly.pdbx_strand_id
1 'polypeptide(L)'
;IPIISWLLLGGRCRDCRNPISIRYPIIEAAGAILVVLVVERWGVTPTAAIHAAFCLSMLVITMIDLDHQIIPDAITIPGTVLALALVNWTEPTWIDAMIGAVVGFVVLWGVGEAYHRSTGIEGMGGGDIKMAAYMGAILGWKGVLLSIFIGALSGSLVGIITMLIGKGHRHRRQRRPEGAHPARHPRADRLPRNPPSTWGI
;
A
#
# COMPACT_ATOMS: atom_id res chain seq x y z
N ILE A 1 7.18 0.34 -20.55
CA ILE A 1 6.83 0.76 -21.92
C ILE A 1 6.52 2.24 -21.82
N PRO A 2 7.40 3.13 -22.31
CA PRO A 2 7.14 4.57 -22.29
C PRO A 2 5.80 4.90 -22.95
N ILE A 3 5.10 5.93 -22.50
CA ILE A 3 3.86 6.43 -23.13
C ILE A 3 4.07 6.62 -24.63
N ILE A 4 5.24 7.16 -25.00
CA ILE A 4 5.65 7.37 -26.39
C ILE A 4 5.69 6.05 -27.15
N SER A 5 6.28 5.00 -26.57
CA SER A 5 6.30 3.68 -27.20
C SER A 5 4.90 3.06 -27.30
N TRP A 6 4.03 3.26 -26.31
CA TRP A 6 2.65 2.76 -26.36
C TRP A 6 1.83 3.45 -27.46
N LEU A 7 1.97 4.78 -27.61
CA LEU A 7 1.33 5.56 -28.67
C LEU A 7 1.85 5.15 -30.06
N LEU A 8 3.16 5.02 -30.23
CA LEU A 8 3.78 4.62 -31.49
C LEU A 8 3.40 3.18 -31.90
N LEU A 9 3.12 2.31 -30.94
CA LEU A 9 2.70 0.94 -31.17
C LEU A 9 1.17 0.76 -31.25
N GLY A 10 0.39 1.85 -31.17
CA GLY A 10 -1.08 1.81 -31.22
C GLY A 10 -1.69 0.98 -30.09
N GLY A 11 -1.04 0.93 -28.93
CA GLY A 11 -1.47 0.13 -27.79
C GLY A 11 -1.37 -1.39 -27.95
N ARG A 12 -0.56 -1.88 -28.90
CA ARG A 12 -0.33 -3.32 -29.13
C ARG A 12 1.15 -3.66 -29.02
N CYS A 13 1.46 -4.87 -28.58
CA CYS A 13 2.85 -5.35 -28.59
C CYS A 13 3.38 -5.44 -30.02
N ARG A 14 4.65 -5.09 -30.26
CA ARG A 14 5.30 -5.15 -31.58
C ARG A 14 5.36 -6.57 -32.13
N ASP A 15 5.72 -7.53 -31.28
CA ASP A 15 6.04 -8.89 -31.72
C ASP A 15 4.82 -9.81 -31.69
N CYS A 16 3.98 -9.71 -30.65
CA CYS A 16 2.82 -10.60 -30.48
C CYS A 16 1.45 -9.95 -30.75
N ARG A 17 1.40 -8.64 -31.08
CA ARG A 17 0.16 -7.85 -31.32
C ARG A 17 -0.90 -7.87 -30.21
N ASN A 18 -0.58 -8.46 -29.06
CA ASN A 18 -1.48 -8.49 -27.91
C ASN A 18 -1.72 -7.06 -27.39
N PRO A 19 -2.93 -6.70 -26.95
CA PRO A 19 -3.20 -5.36 -26.42
C PRO A 19 -2.39 -5.11 -25.14
N ILE A 20 -1.76 -3.95 -25.07
CA ILE A 20 -1.09 -3.45 -23.86
C ILE A 20 -2.13 -2.66 -23.06
N SER A 21 -2.32 -3.01 -21.79
CA SER A 21 -3.29 -2.35 -20.90
C SER A 21 -3.07 -0.84 -20.83
N ILE A 22 -4.17 -0.07 -20.90
CA ILE A 22 -4.16 1.39 -20.76
C ILE A 22 -3.68 1.85 -19.36
N ARG A 23 -3.64 0.95 -18.39
CA ARG A 23 -3.11 1.24 -17.04
C ARG A 23 -1.66 1.75 -17.09
N TYR A 24 -0.82 1.19 -17.95
CA TYR A 24 0.59 1.58 -18.05
C TYR A 24 0.79 3.05 -18.44
N PRO A 25 0.22 3.56 -19.55
CA PRO A 25 0.37 4.97 -19.90
C PRO A 25 -0.30 5.91 -18.87
N ILE A 26 -1.37 5.49 -18.19
CA ILE A 26 -1.99 6.29 -17.13
C ILE A 26 -1.05 6.47 -15.94
N ILE A 27 -0.42 5.38 -15.46
CA ILE A 27 0.51 5.45 -14.31
C ILE A 27 1.72 6.29 -14.66
N GLU A 28 2.27 6.14 -15.86
CA GLU A 28 3.41 6.94 -16.30
C GLU A 28 3.05 8.43 -16.44
N ALA A 29 1.84 8.74 -16.93
CA ALA A 29 1.38 10.11 -17.05
C ALA A 29 1.14 10.74 -15.66
N ALA A 30 0.52 9.99 -14.74
CA ALA A 30 0.34 10.42 -13.36
C ALA A 30 1.69 10.66 -12.67
N GLY A 31 2.66 9.76 -12.86
CA GLY A 31 4.03 9.92 -12.37
C GLY A 31 4.71 11.17 -12.93
N ALA A 32 4.61 11.39 -14.25
CA ALA A 32 5.17 12.58 -14.89
C ALA A 32 4.54 13.87 -14.36
N ILE A 33 3.21 13.91 -14.23
CA ILE A 33 2.48 15.06 -13.66
C ILE A 33 2.94 15.33 -12.23
N LEU A 34 3.02 14.30 -11.39
CA LEU A 34 3.49 14.46 -10.00
C LEU A 34 4.91 15.04 -9.94
N VAL A 35 5.83 14.54 -10.76
CA VAL A 35 7.21 15.06 -10.81
C VAL A 35 7.23 16.52 -11.27
N VAL A 36 6.46 16.87 -12.31
CA VAL A 36 6.35 18.26 -12.78
C VAL A 36 5.82 19.17 -11.67
N LEU A 37 4.75 18.78 -10.98
CA LEU A 37 4.18 19.57 -9.88
C LEU A 37 5.17 19.78 -8.74
N VAL A 38 5.99 18.76 -8.44
CA VAL A 38 7.05 18.86 -7.42
C VAL A 38 8.17 19.81 -7.89
N VAL A 39 8.64 19.68 -9.12
CA VAL A 39 9.70 20.55 -9.66
C VAL A 39 9.22 22.00 -9.79
N GLU A 40 7.97 22.24 -10.18
CA GLU A 40 7.38 23.58 -10.19
C GLU A 40 7.36 24.23 -8.80
N ARG A 41 7.19 23.43 -7.74
CA ARG A 41 7.09 23.92 -6.36
C ARG A 41 8.45 24.17 -5.71
N TRP A 42 9.42 23.27 -5.88
CA TRP A 42 10.72 23.31 -5.19
C TRP A 42 11.93 23.53 -6.13
N GLY A 43 11.70 23.65 -7.44
CA GLY A 43 12.75 23.74 -8.45
C GLY A 43 13.50 22.42 -8.65
N VAL A 44 14.59 22.46 -9.41
CA VAL A 44 15.50 21.31 -9.58
C VAL A 44 16.46 21.27 -8.39
N THR A 45 15.95 20.84 -7.24
CA THR A 45 16.66 20.79 -5.96
C THR A 45 16.63 19.39 -5.34
N PRO A 46 17.52 19.07 -4.38
CA PRO A 46 17.44 17.80 -3.67
C PRO A 46 16.12 17.62 -2.90
N THR A 47 15.55 18.71 -2.39
CA THR A 47 14.23 18.73 -1.76
C THR A 47 13.15 18.24 -2.73
N ALA A 48 13.19 18.70 -3.98
CA ALA A 48 12.27 18.24 -5.02
C ALA A 48 12.46 16.75 -5.31
N ALA A 49 13.70 16.25 -5.36
CA ALA A 49 13.96 14.83 -5.58
C ALA A 49 13.36 13.94 -4.47
N ILE A 50 13.45 14.37 -3.20
CA ILE A 50 12.87 13.64 -2.06
C ILE A 50 11.34 13.61 -2.15
N HIS A 51 10.70 14.76 -2.40
CA HIS A 51 9.23 14.83 -2.55
C HIS A 51 8.74 14.07 -3.78
N ALA A 52 9.50 14.09 -4.89
CA ALA A 52 9.18 13.32 -6.08
C ALA A 52 9.24 11.81 -5.79
N ALA A 53 10.30 11.34 -5.10
CA ALA A 53 10.40 9.95 -4.68
C ALA A 53 9.24 9.55 -3.74
N PHE A 54 8.87 10.42 -2.80
CA PHE A 54 7.70 10.22 -1.94
C PHE A 54 6.40 10.10 -2.76
N CYS A 55 6.10 11.06 -3.64
CA CYS A 55 4.90 11.03 -4.49
C CYS A 55 4.85 9.79 -5.38
N LEU A 56 5.96 9.40 -6.00
CA LEU A 56 6.05 8.19 -6.81
C LEU A 56 5.86 6.92 -5.97
N SER A 57 6.41 6.88 -4.74
CA SER A 57 6.18 5.75 -3.83
C SER A 57 4.71 5.64 -3.42
N MET A 58 4.02 6.76 -3.16
CA MET A 58 2.58 6.77 -2.87
C MET A 58 1.75 6.33 -4.07
N LEU A 59 2.13 6.74 -5.28
CA LEU A 59 1.49 6.28 -6.51
C LEU A 59 1.63 4.75 -6.66
N VAL A 60 2.83 4.21 -6.47
CA VAL A 60 3.09 2.76 -6.54
C VAL A 60 2.32 2.01 -5.45
N ILE A 61 2.33 2.49 -4.20
CA ILE A 61 1.58 1.88 -3.10
C ILE A 61 0.08 1.87 -3.44
N THR A 62 -0.46 2.98 -3.95
CA THR A 62 -1.88 3.06 -4.34
C THR A 62 -2.22 2.05 -5.44
N MET A 63 -1.35 1.86 -6.43
CA MET A 63 -1.60 0.87 -7.49
C MET A 63 -1.57 -0.56 -6.96
N ILE A 64 -0.61 -0.88 -6.08
CA ILE A 64 -0.52 -2.20 -5.45
C ILE A 64 -1.73 -2.43 -4.54
N ASP A 65 -2.16 -1.43 -3.79
CA ASP A 65 -3.33 -1.50 -2.92
C ASP A 65 -4.62 -1.71 -3.71
N LEU A 66 -4.80 -1.02 -4.84
CA LEU A 66 -5.98 -1.23 -5.71
C LEU A 66 -6.05 -2.64 -6.32
N ASP A 67 -4.91 -3.27 -6.58
CA ASP A 67 -4.86 -4.60 -7.20
C ASP A 67 -4.84 -5.75 -6.17
N HIS A 68 -4.20 -5.54 -5.01
CA HIS A 68 -3.93 -6.59 -4.03
C HIS A 68 -4.43 -6.30 -2.62
N GLN A 69 -4.85 -5.06 -2.32
CA GLN A 69 -5.29 -4.61 -0.99
C GLN A 69 -4.23 -4.85 0.10
N ILE A 70 -2.95 -4.72 -0.29
CA ILE A 70 -1.79 -4.93 0.59
C ILE A 70 -0.86 -3.73 0.40
N ILE A 71 -0.44 -3.14 1.52
CA ILE A 71 0.61 -2.12 1.54
C ILE A 71 1.96 -2.79 1.78
N PRO A 72 2.92 -2.71 0.84
CA PRO A 72 4.18 -3.41 0.94
C PRO A 72 5.13 -2.76 1.95
N ASP A 73 5.52 -3.54 2.97
CA ASP A 73 6.55 -3.16 3.94
C ASP A 73 7.88 -2.79 3.29
N ALA A 74 8.19 -3.40 2.13
CA ALA A 74 9.37 -3.11 1.34
C ALA A 74 9.45 -1.66 0.82
N ILE A 75 8.33 -0.93 0.80
CA ILE A 75 8.29 0.49 0.43
C ILE A 75 8.14 1.36 1.68
N THR A 76 7.20 1.03 2.57
CA THR A 76 6.87 1.89 3.71
C THR A 76 7.98 1.98 4.75
N ILE A 77 8.64 0.86 5.09
CA ILE A 77 9.69 0.85 6.11
C ILE A 77 10.95 1.54 5.60
N PRO A 78 11.53 1.17 4.43
CA PRO A 78 12.69 1.89 3.90
C PRO A 78 12.37 3.35 3.59
N GLY A 79 11.15 3.64 3.11
CA GLY A 79 10.68 5.00 2.87
C GLY A 79 10.69 5.85 4.15
N THR A 80 10.19 5.31 5.26
CA THR A 80 10.21 6.00 6.57
C THR A 80 11.64 6.27 7.03
N VAL A 81 12.52 5.26 6.93
CA VAL A 81 13.93 5.41 7.33
C VAL A 81 14.63 6.46 6.45
N LEU A 82 14.42 6.41 5.14
CA LEU A 82 15.01 7.36 4.20
C LEU A 82 14.48 8.78 4.42
N ALA A 83 13.17 8.93 4.70
CA ALA A 83 12.55 10.21 5.03
C ALA A 83 13.21 10.86 6.25
N LEU A 84 13.39 10.10 7.33
CA LEU A 84 14.05 10.60 8.54
C LEU A 84 15.54 10.89 8.34
N ALA A 85 16.22 10.10 7.51
CA ALA A 85 17.63 10.31 7.19
C ALA A 85 17.86 11.57 6.33
N LEU A 86 16.93 11.87 5.43
CA LEU A 86 17.03 12.99 4.47
C LEU A 86 16.25 14.23 4.90
N VAL A 87 15.63 14.24 6.08
CA VAL A 87 14.77 15.34 6.54
C VAL A 87 15.49 16.70 6.63
N ASN A 88 16.81 16.71 6.82
CA ASN A 88 17.58 17.97 6.82
C ASN A 88 17.55 18.69 5.46
N TRP A 89 17.12 18.00 4.39
CA TRP A 89 16.95 18.54 3.04
C TRP A 89 15.48 18.81 2.71
N THR A 90 14.57 18.68 3.67
CA THR A 90 13.14 18.99 3.53
C THR A 90 12.73 20.13 4.49
N GLU A 91 11.47 20.59 4.38
CA GLU A 91 10.96 21.71 5.19
C GLU A 91 10.74 21.37 6.69
N PRO A 92 10.24 20.18 7.07
CA PRO A 92 10.05 19.84 8.48
C PRO A 92 11.37 19.80 9.26
N THR A 93 11.32 20.23 10.52
CA THR A 93 12.46 19.97 11.41
C THR A 93 12.57 18.47 11.69
N TRP A 94 13.77 18.01 12.06
CA TRP A 94 13.99 16.60 12.43
C TRP A 94 13.03 16.15 13.55
N ILE A 95 12.74 17.04 14.50
CA ILE A 95 11.78 16.82 15.58
C ILE A 95 10.35 16.70 15.02
N ASP A 96 9.92 17.61 14.14
CA ASP A 96 8.58 17.56 13.54
C ASP A 96 8.35 16.29 12.71
N ALA A 97 9.38 15.81 12.01
CA ALA A 97 9.32 14.57 11.24
C ALA A 97 9.22 13.33 12.14
N MET A 98 10.00 13.28 13.22
CA MET A 98 9.89 12.20 14.21
C MET A 98 8.53 12.20 14.89
N ILE A 99 8.07 13.37 15.36
CA ILE A 99 6.73 13.50 15.94
C ILE A 99 5.69 13.12 14.90
N GLY A 100 5.85 13.53 13.64
CA GLY A 100 4.96 13.17 12.56
C GLY A 100 4.87 11.66 12.36
N ALA A 101 6.00 10.96 12.29
CA ALA A 101 6.03 9.51 12.14
C ALA A 101 5.35 8.80 13.32
N VAL A 102 5.65 9.22 14.55
CA VAL A 102 5.04 8.66 15.77
C VAL A 102 3.54 8.96 15.82
N VAL A 103 3.13 10.20 15.55
CA VAL A 103 1.72 10.61 15.55
C VAL A 103 0.94 9.86 14.48
N GLY A 104 1.46 9.76 13.26
CA GLY A 104 0.85 9.01 12.18
C GLY A 104 0.62 7.55 12.56
N PHE A 105 1.63 6.90 13.14
CA PHE A 105 1.54 5.54 13.64
C PHE A 105 0.50 5.41 14.77
N VAL A 106 0.64 6.22 15.82
CA VAL A 106 -0.16 6.11 17.05
C VAL A 106 -1.62 6.42 16.81
N VAL A 107 -1.94 7.41 15.96
CA VAL A 107 -3.33 7.77 15.65
C VAL A 107 -4.05 6.62 14.97
N LEU A 108 -3.48 6.05 13.90
CA LEU A 108 -4.13 4.95 13.18
C LEU A 108 -4.14 3.66 14.01
N TRP A 109 -3.04 3.35 14.70
CA TRP A 109 -3.00 2.21 15.61
C TRP A 109 -4.04 2.34 16.72
N GLY A 110 -4.16 3.51 17.33
CA GLY A 110 -5.13 3.79 18.39
C GLY A 110 -6.58 3.65 17.92
N VAL A 111 -6.89 4.12 16.71
CA VAL A 111 -8.21 3.92 16.09
C VAL A 111 -8.47 2.43 15.83
N GLY A 112 -7.49 1.72 15.28
CA GLY A 112 -7.58 0.28 15.02
C GLY A 112 -7.80 -0.54 16.29
N GLU A 113 -7.03 -0.25 17.34
CA GLU A 113 -7.13 -0.90 18.65
C GLU A 113 -8.46 -0.57 19.36
N ALA A 114 -8.90 0.69 19.32
CA ALA A 114 -10.20 1.08 19.86
C ALA A 114 -11.37 0.37 19.15
N TYR A 115 -11.27 0.22 17.82
CA TYR A 115 -12.23 -0.56 17.05
C TYR A 115 -12.17 -2.06 17.40
N HIS A 116 -10.96 -2.60 17.56
CA HIS A 116 -10.78 -4.00 17.92
C HIS A 116 -11.37 -4.32 19.30
N ARG A 117 -11.14 -3.46 20.30
CA ARG A 117 -11.72 -3.64 21.64
C ARG A 117 -13.24 -3.53 21.66
N SER A 118 -13.82 -2.68 20.82
CA SER A 118 -15.27 -2.46 20.80
C SER A 118 -16.04 -3.52 19.99
N THR A 119 -15.45 -4.04 18.92
CA THR A 119 -16.12 -4.98 18.00
C THR A 119 -15.61 -6.41 18.08
N GLY A 120 -14.42 -6.62 18.66
CA GLY A 120 -13.69 -7.89 18.64
C GLY A 120 -13.13 -8.25 17.25
N ILE A 121 -13.16 -7.31 16.29
CA ILE A 121 -12.75 -7.52 14.91
C ILE A 121 -11.59 -6.59 14.60
N GLU A 122 -10.59 -7.07 13.86
CA GLU A 122 -9.52 -6.22 13.34
C GLU A 122 -10.10 -5.19 12.36
N GLY A 123 -10.05 -3.92 12.75
CA GLY A 123 -10.68 -2.84 11.99
C GLY A 123 -9.80 -2.19 10.93
N MET A 124 -8.48 -2.23 11.10
CA MET A 124 -7.52 -1.51 10.27
C MET A 124 -6.29 -2.37 10.01
N GLY A 125 -5.82 -2.39 8.77
CA GLY A 125 -4.65 -3.18 8.38
C GLY A 125 -3.37 -2.60 8.95
N GLY A 126 -2.45 -3.47 9.38
CA GLY A 126 -1.12 -3.03 9.87
C GLY A 126 -0.31 -2.25 8.83
N GLY A 127 -0.61 -2.43 7.54
CA GLY A 127 -0.02 -1.67 6.45
C GLY A 127 -0.35 -0.17 6.49
N ASP A 128 -1.60 0.18 6.80
CA ASP A 128 -2.06 1.58 6.86
C ASP A 128 -1.32 2.37 7.94
N ILE A 129 -1.11 1.71 9.10
CA ILE A 129 -0.40 2.27 10.24
C ILE A 129 1.06 2.61 9.87
N LYS A 130 1.74 1.70 9.16
CA LYS A 130 3.12 1.92 8.69
C LYS A 130 3.20 2.98 7.59
N MET A 131 2.21 3.02 6.70
CA MET A 131 2.12 4.07 5.68
C MET A 131 1.91 5.44 6.33
N ALA A 132 1.08 5.54 7.37
CA ALA A 132 0.90 6.79 8.11
C ALA A 132 2.17 7.26 8.82
N ALA A 133 2.97 6.33 9.34
CA ALA A 133 4.30 6.67 9.86
C ALA A 133 5.21 7.25 8.77
N TYR A 134 5.22 6.65 7.57
CA TYR A 134 6.00 7.14 6.44
C TYR A 134 5.53 8.55 5.99
N MET A 135 4.22 8.75 5.83
CA MET A 135 3.66 10.07 5.52
C MET A 135 4.02 11.11 6.58
N GLY A 136 3.96 10.74 7.86
CA GLY A 136 4.36 11.58 8.98
C GLY A 136 5.84 11.96 8.98
N ALA A 137 6.72 11.05 8.57
CA ALA A 137 8.15 11.34 8.46
C ALA A 137 8.47 12.38 7.37
N ILE A 138 7.71 12.40 6.27
CA ILE A 138 7.91 13.35 5.16
C ILE A 138 7.17 14.67 5.38
N LEU A 139 5.90 14.61 5.82
CA LEU A 139 5.01 15.77 5.88
C LEU A 139 5.00 16.45 7.27
N GLY A 140 5.60 15.81 8.27
CA GLY A 140 5.51 16.21 9.67
C GLY A 140 4.13 15.94 10.28
N TRP A 141 3.98 16.27 11.57
CA TRP A 141 2.78 15.95 12.34
C TRP A 141 1.51 16.69 11.88
N LYS A 142 1.64 17.95 11.43
CA LYS A 142 0.49 18.69 10.88
C LYS A 142 0.02 18.09 9.56
N GLY A 143 0.98 17.75 8.70
CA GLY A 143 0.72 17.17 7.39
C GLY A 143 0.01 15.82 7.49
N VAL A 144 0.52 14.90 8.31
CA VAL A 144 -0.09 13.56 8.44
C VAL A 144 -1.50 13.60 9.03
N LEU A 145 -1.75 14.46 10.02
CA LEU A 145 -3.10 14.60 10.59
C LEU A 145 -4.09 15.12 9.54
N LEU A 146 -3.67 16.10 8.74
CA LEU A 146 -4.47 16.62 7.64
C LEU A 146 -4.72 15.54 6.58
N SER A 147 -3.68 14.78 6.19
CA SER A 147 -3.80 13.69 5.22
C SER A 147 -4.76 12.60 5.68
N ILE A 148 -4.68 12.17 6.95
CA ILE A 148 -5.61 11.18 7.53
C ILE A 148 -7.04 11.72 7.49
N PHE A 149 -7.24 12.99 7.87
CA PHE A 149 -8.56 13.61 7.86
C PHE A 149 -9.16 13.68 6.44
N ILE A 150 -8.39 14.16 5.46
CA ILE A 150 -8.84 14.25 4.06
C ILE A 150 -9.11 12.85 3.50
N GLY A 151 -8.25 11.88 3.81
CA GLY A 151 -8.43 10.49 3.39
C GLY A 151 -9.71 9.87 3.95
N ALA A 152 -9.96 10.03 5.25
CA ALA A 152 -11.17 9.55 5.90
C ALA A 152 -12.43 10.22 5.35
N LEU A 153 -12.39 11.54 5.10
CA LEU A 153 -13.50 12.28 4.52
C LEU A 153 -13.80 11.82 3.08
N SER A 154 -12.76 11.67 2.26
CA SER A 154 -12.89 11.22 0.86
C SER A 154 -13.41 9.79 0.79
N GLY A 155 -12.87 8.88 1.62
CA GLY A 155 -13.33 7.49 1.71
C GLY A 155 -14.78 7.38 2.18
N SER A 156 -15.17 8.19 3.17
CA SER A 156 -16.57 8.25 3.64
C SER A 156 -17.52 8.75 2.56
N LEU A 157 -17.14 9.79 1.82
CA LEU A 157 -17.94 10.32 0.72
C LEU A 157 -18.15 9.27 -0.38
N VAL A 158 -17.07 8.61 -0.81
CA VAL A 158 -17.15 7.53 -1.82
C VAL A 158 -17.96 6.35 -1.28
N GLY A 159 -17.80 5.98 -0.01
CA GLY A 159 -18.57 4.92 0.65
C GLY A 159 -20.08 5.22 0.69
N ILE A 160 -20.46 6.45 1.01
CA ILE A 160 -21.88 6.87 1.01
C ILE A 160 -22.43 6.86 -0.41
N ILE A 161 -21.71 7.41 -1.40
CA ILE A 161 -22.14 7.43 -2.81
C ILE A 161 -22.34 6.00 -3.32
N THR A 162 -21.42 5.08 -3.03
CA THR A 162 -21.52 3.69 -3.47
C THR A 162 -22.66 2.93 -2.79
N MET A 163 -22.98 3.25 -1.53
CA MET A 163 -24.14 2.72 -0.82
C MET A 163 -25.47 3.23 -1.43
N LEU A 164 -25.55 4.53 -1.77
CA LEU A 164 -26.75 5.13 -2.38
C LEU A 164 -27.04 4.59 -3.78
N ILE A 165 -26.00 4.27 -4.57
CA ILE A 165 -26.13 3.68 -5.91
C ILE A 165 -26.57 2.20 -5.83
N GLY A 166 -26.72 1.62 -4.63
CA GLY A 166 -27.25 0.26 -4.44
C GLY A 166 -26.24 -0.85 -4.77
N LYS A 167 -24.97 -0.51 -5.01
CA LYS A 167 -23.85 -1.47 -5.15
C LYS A 167 -23.20 -1.82 -3.81
N GLY A 168 -23.85 -1.49 -2.69
CA GLY A 168 -23.38 -1.81 -1.34
C GLY A 168 -23.18 -3.32 -1.19
N HIS A 169 -21.94 -3.77 -1.31
CA HIS A 169 -21.55 -5.14 -1.04
C HIS A 169 -22.08 -5.51 0.35
N ARG A 170 -23.07 -6.42 0.39
CA ARG A 170 -23.51 -7.07 1.63
C ARG A 170 -22.26 -7.55 2.35
N HIS A 171 -21.99 -6.95 3.51
CA HIS A 171 -20.96 -7.41 4.45
C HIS A 171 -21.12 -8.92 4.63
N ARG A 172 -20.20 -9.68 4.04
CA ARG A 172 -20.05 -11.10 4.32
C ARG A 172 -19.50 -11.16 5.74
N ARG A 173 -20.40 -11.30 6.72
CA ARG A 173 -20.07 -11.69 8.09
C ARG A 173 -19.27 -12.99 8.02
N GLN A 174 -17.94 -12.89 7.92
CA GLN A 174 -17.05 -14.02 8.12
C GLN A 174 -16.84 -14.17 9.63
N ARG A 175 -17.86 -14.73 10.29
CA ARG A 175 -17.58 -15.60 11.43
C ARG A 175 -16.94 -16.85 10.85
N ARG A 176 -15.63 -16.97 10.95
CA ARG A 176 -15.01 -18.29 10.96
C ARG A 176 -14.56 -18.55 12.40
N PRO A 177 -15.32 -19.33 13.20
CA PRO A 177 -14.78 -19.81 14.45
C PRO A 177 -13.60 -20.71 14.10
N GLU A 178 -12.42 -20.32 14.57
CA GLU A 178 -11.21 -21.09 14.46
C GLU A 178 -11.33 -22.30 15.39
N GLY A 179 -11.24 -23.52 14.83
CA GLY A 179 -10.97 -24.72 15.63
C GLY A 179 -12.13 -25.66 15.97
N ALA A 180 -12.97 -26.04 15.01
CA ALA A 180 -13.59 -27.37 15.07
C ALA A 180 -12.68 -28.36 14.33
N HIS A 181 -11.87 -29.09 15.09
CA HIS A 181 -10.96 -30.13 14.59
C HIS A 181 -11.79 -31.31 14.06
N PRO A 182 -11.75 -31.68 12.76
CA PRO A 182 -12.42 -32.89 12.31
C PRO A 182 -11.62 -34.10 12.79
N ALA A 183 -12.33 -35.03 13.42
CA ALA A 183 -11.82 -36.26 14.01
C ALA A 183 -10.91 -37.07 13.07
N ARG A 184 -9.86 -37.66 13.65
CA ARG A 184 -8.96 -38.62 13.00
C ARG A 184 -9.76 -39.81 12.49
N HIS A 185 -9.60 -40.15 11.21
CA HIS A 185 -10.08 -41.41 10.66
C HIS A 185 -9.14 -42.55 11.10
N PRO A 186 -9.65 -43.68 11.64
CA PRO A 186 -8.81 -44.83 11.96
C PRO A 186 -8.72 -45.81 10.77
N ARG A 187 -7.49 -46.30 10.56
CA ARG A 187 -7.08 -47.53 9.85
C ARG A 187 -7.23 -47.59 8.32
N ALA A 188 -6.07 -47.70 7.67
CA ALA A 188 -5.84 -48.71 6.64
C ALA A 188 -4.37 -49.17 6.73
N ASP A 189 -4.13 -50.17 7.58
CA ASP A 189 -2.97 -51.05 7.50
C ASP A 189 -3.06 -51.91 6.22
N ARG A 190 -1.91 -52.02 5.53
CA ARG A 190 -1.44 -53.04 4.56
C ARG A 190 -0.82 -52.31 3.36
N LEU A 191 0.45 -52.42 2.95
CA LEU A 191 1.54 -53.42 2.98
C LEU A 191 2.72 -52.77 2.19
N PRO A 192 3.87 -53.43 1.96
CA PRO A 192 4.96 -53.79 2.86
C PRO A 192 6.26 -52.98 2.60
N ARG A 193 7.18 -53.02 3.57
CA ARG A 193 8.56 -52.49 3.48
C ARG A 193 9.48 -53.47 2.75
N ASN A 194 10.36 -52.97 1.84
CA ASN A 194 11.81 -53.25 1.71
C ASN A 194 12.35 -52.94 0.30
N PRO A 195 13.68 -52.85 0.07
CA PRO A 195 14.78 -52.20 0.83
C PRO A 195 15.68 -51.34 -0.13
N PRO A 196 16.85 -50.79 0.27
CA PRO A 196 17.53 -49.71 -0.45
C PRO A 196 18.64 -50.19 -1.41
N SER A 197 18.78 -49.53 -2.56
CA SER A 197 19.95 -49.53 -3.46
C SER A 197 19.66 -48.48 -4.54
N THR A 198 20.44 -47.43 -4.80
CA THR A 198 21.86 -47.41 -5.15
C THR A 198 22.41 -45.98 -5.04
N TRP A 199 23.68 -45.87 -4.64
CA TRP A 199 24.52 -44.68 -4.76
C TRP A 199 25.04 -44.51 -6.21
N GLY A 200 25.36 -43.27 -6.59
CA GLY A 200 26.05 -42.89 -7.85
C GLY A 200 25.08 -42.28 -8.86
N ILE A 201 25.22 -41.04 -9.35
CA ILE A 201 26.39 -40.20 -9.65
C ILE A 201 26.05 -38.74 -9.32
#